data_AF-A0A7V3S0F9-F1
#
_entry.id   AF-A0A7V3S0F9-F1
#
_cell.length_a   1.000
_cell.length_b   1.000
_cell.length_c   1.000
_cell.angle_alpha   90.00
_cell.angle_beta   90.00
_cell.angle_gamma   90.00
#
_symmetry.space_group_name_H-M   'P 1'
#
loop_
_entity.id
_entity.type
_entity.pdbx_description
1 polymer ?
#
loop_
_entity_poly.entity_id
_entity_poly.type
_entity_poly.pdbx_seq_one_letter_code
_entity_poly.pdbx_strand_id
1 'polypeptide(L)'
;ILIIFFAFFYTAVVFNPIDVAENLKRHGGYIPGVRPGQSTADYIDRVLTRITTVGALYLAAVCILPSILVVSAGVSFWFGGTSVLIVVGVALDTAQQIEAHLLARSYDGFLGPKGPKIKGRRR
;
A
#
# COMPACT_ATOMS: atom_id res chain seq x y z
N ILE A 1 -12.61 1.25 -17.64
CA ILE A 1 -11.49 0.59 -18.35
C ILE A 1 -10.15 1.23 -17.99
N LEU A 2 -9.96 2.55 -18.16
CA LEU A 2 -8.69 3.23 -17.81
C LEU A 2 -8.25 2.97 -16.36
N ILE A 3 -9.16 3.00 -15.38
CA ILE A 3 -8.86 2.72 -13.96
C ILE A 3 -8.22 1.33 -13.79
N ILE A 4 -8.76 0.31 -14.46
CA ILE A 4 -8.26 -1.05 -14.37
C ILE A 4 -6.88 -1.14 -15.03
N PHE A 5 -6.71 -0.56 -16.22
CA PHE A 5 -5.42 -0.52 -16.91
C PHE A 5 -4.33 0.15 -16.05
N PHE A 6 -4.60 1.35 -15.53
CA PHE A 6 -3.65 2.08 -14.70
C PHE A 6 -3.35 1.37 -13.38
N ALA A 7 -4.33 0.70 -12.76
CA ALA A 7 -4.08 -0.09 -11.55
C ALA A 7 -3.09 -1.23 -11.80
N PHE A 8 -3.26 -1.99 -12.89
CA PHE A 8 -2.33 -3.05 -13.26
C PHE A 8 -0.95 -2.50 -13.66
N PHE A 9 -0.94 -1.45 -14.48
CA PHE A 9 0.29 -0.83 -14.95
C PHE A 9 1.13 -0.25 -13.79
N TYR A 10 0.49 0.49 -12.88
CA TYR A 10 1.16 1.03 -11.69
C TYR A 10 1.76 -0.08 -10.82
N THR A 11 0.99 -1.16 -10.58
CA THR A 11 1.48 -2.28 -9.76
C THR A 11 2.70 -2.95 -10.42
N ALA A 12 2.65 -3.21 -11.73
CA ALA A 12 3.74 -3.88 -12.45
C ALA A 12 5.03 -3.02 -12.53
N VAL A 13 4.90 -1.70 -12.60
CA VAL A 13 6.06 -0.79 -12.66
C VAL A 13 6.70 -0.59 -11.28
N VAL A 14 5.90 -0.50 -10.22
CA VAL A 14 6.40 -0.21 -8.87
C VAL A 14 6.85 -1.46 -8.13
N PHE A 15 6.16 -2.59 -8.33
CA PHE A 15 6.47 -3.85 -7.64
C PHE A 15 7.12 -4.85 -8.58
N ASN A 16 8.44 -5.05 -8.42
CA ASN A 16 9.15 -6.17 -9.02
C ASN A 16 9.19 -7.36 -8.05
N PRO A 17 8.43 -8.46 -8.27
CA PRO A 17 8.37 -9.60 -7.36
C PRO A 17 9.72 -10.32 -7.21
N ILE A 18 10.60 -10.23 -8.21
CA ILE A 18 11.95 -10.81 -8.18
C ILE A 18 12.82 -10.07 -7.15
N ASP A 19 12.83 -8.74 -7.21
CA ASP A 19 13.62 -7.91 -6.30
C ASP A 19 13.11 -8.02 -4.86
N VAL A 20 11.80 -8.15 -4.66
CA VAL A 20 11.20 -8.36 -3.34
C VAL A 20 11.61 -9.72 -2.76
N ALA A 21 11.57 -10.79 -3.57
CA ALA A 21 12.00 -12.11 -3.16
C ALA A 21 13.51 -12.17 -2.83
N GLU A 22 14.33 -11.47 -3.61
CA GLU A 22 15.77 -11.37 -3.37
C GLU A 22 16.08 -10.57 -2.11
N ASN A 23 15.41 -9.43 -1.90
CA ASN A 23 15.52 -8.65 -0.66
C ASN A 23 15.13 -9.49 0.55
N LEU A 24 14.04 -10.26 0.47
CA LEU A 24 13.60 -11.13 1.56
C LEU A 24 14.69 -12.16 1.91
N LYS A 25 15.29 -12.79 0.90
CA LYS A 25 16.41 -13.74 1.08
C LYS A 25 17.65 -13.08 1.69
N ARG A 26 18.02 -11.86 1.24
CA ARG A 26 19.18 -11.11 1.75
C ARG A 26 19.03 -10.71 3.22
N HIS A 27 17.80 -10.43 3.67
CA HIS A 27 17.49 -10.10 5.06
C HIS A 27 17.27 -11.35 5.94
N GLY A 28 17.56 -12.55 5.44
CA GLY A 28 17.38 -13.81 6.17
C GLY A 28 15.92 -14.25 6.36
N GLY A 29 14.98 -13.61 5.67
CA GLY A 29 13.56 -13.96 5.67
C GLY A 29 13.24 -15.08 4.68
N TYR A 30 12.23 -15.89 4.98
CA TYR A 30 11.69 -16.88 4.07
C TYR A 30 10.19 -17.06 4.28
N ILE A 31 9.47 -17.39 3.22
CA ILE A 31 8.03 -17.69 3.30
C ILE A 31 7.87 -19.17 3.66
N PRO A 32 7.21 -19.52 4.78
CA PRO A 32 6.98 -20.91 5.15
C PRO A 32 6.25 -21.67 4.04
N GLY A 33 6.78 -22.83 3.63
CA GLY A 33 6.18 -23.66 2.59
C GLY A 33 6.59 -23.34 1.15
N VAL A 34 7.38 -22.29 0.90
CA VAL A 34 7.88 -21.94 -0.45
C VAL A 34 9.41 -21.89 -0.45
N ARG A 35 10.04 -22.51 -1.45
CA ARG A 35 11.51 -22.53 -1.56
C ARG A 35 12.04 -21.10 -1.84
N PRO A 36 13.07 -20.63 -1.11
CA PRO A 36 13.63 -19.30 -1.31
C PRO A 36 14.18 -19.10 -2.73
N GLY A 37 13.88 -17.96 -3.34
CA GLY A 37 14.33 -17.59 -4.69
C GLY A 37 13.17 -17.48 -5.68
N GLN A 38 13.29 -18.09 -6.85
CA GLN A 38 12.33 -17.94 -7.94
C GLN A 38 10.92 -18.41 -7.56
N SER A 39 10.80 -19.50 -6.78
CA SER A 39 9.49 -19.95 -6.28
C SER A 39 8.82 -18.94 -5.33
N THR A 40 9.61 -18.14 -4.59
CA THR A 40 9.08 -17.06 -3.75
C THR A 40 8.59 -15.90 -4.62
N ALA A 41 9.31 -15.55 -5.68
CA ALA A 41 8.89 -14.51 -6.63
C ALA A 41 7.57 -14.90 -7.32
N ASP A 42 7.45 -16.14 -7.81
CA ASP A 42 6.22 -16.65 -8.46
C ASP A 42 5.02 -16.65 -7.50
N TYR A 43 5.26 -16.93 -6.21
CA TYR A 43 4.23 -16.86 -5.18
C TYR A 43 3.76 -15.42 -4.95
N ILE A 44 4.70 -14.48 -4.80
CA ILE A 44 4.40 -13.06 -4.62
C ILE A 44 3.63 -12.52 -5.84
N ASP A 45 4.05 -12.86 -7.05
CA ASP A 45 3.39 -12.44 -8.28
C ASP A 45 1.92 -12.91 -8.37
N ARG A 46 1.66 -14.18 -8.04
CA ARG A 46 0.27 -14.71 -7.99
C ARG A 46 -0.60 -13.99 -6.98
N VAL A 47 -0.04 -13.67 -5.80
CA VAL A 47 -0.75 -12.96 -4.74
C VAL A 47 -1.03 -11.52 -5.16
N LEU A 48 -0.03 -10.82 -5.67
CA LEU A 48 -0.15 -9.45 -6.20
C LEU A 48 -1.23 -9.40 -7.28
N THR A 49 -1.19 -10.31 -8.26
CA THR A 49 -2.17 -10.37 -9.33
C THR A 49 -3.60 -10.51 -8.78
N ARG A 50 -3.87 -11.40 -7.83
CA ARG A 50 -5.20 -11.55 -7.24
C ARG A 50 -5.64 -10.29 -6.48
N ILE A 51 -4.77 -9.72 -5.67
CA ILE A 51 -5.10 -8.52 -4.90
C ILE A 51 -5.40 -7.35 -5.85
N THR A 52 -4.57 -7.16 -6.88
CA THR A 52 -4.74 -6.12 -7.89
C THR A 52 -6.01 -6.33 -8.71
N THR A 53 -6.38 -7.57 -9.07
CA THR A 53 -7.67 -7.82 -9.77
C THR A 53 -8.87 -7.33 -8.97
N VAL A 54 -8.92 -7.63 -7.67
CA VAL A 54 -10.03 -7.25 -6.79
C VAL A 54 -9.98 -5.74 -6.50
N GLY A 55 -8.80 -5.19 -6.25
CA GLY A 55 -8.61 -3.76 -6.01
C GLY A 55 -9.00 -2.89 -7.21
N ALA A 56 -8.60 -3.29 -8.42
CA ALA A 56 -8.96 -2.59 -9.65
C ALA A 56 -10.47 -2.59 -9.91
N LEU A 57 -11.14 -3.72 -9.64
CA LEU A 57 -12.59 -3.83 -9.74
C LEU A 57 -13.30 -2.93 -8.72
N TYR A 58 -12.81 -2.92 -7.47
CA TYR A 58 -13.33 -2.07 -6.41
C TYR A 58 -13.21 -0.57 -6.76
N LEU A 59 -12.03 -0.12 -7.20
CA LEU A 59 -11.81 1.27 -7.60
C LEU A 59 -12.70 1.67 -8.78
N ALA A 60 -12.89 0.78 -9.75
CA ALA A 60 -13.80 1.02 -10.86
C ALA A 60 -15.25 1.16 -10.39
N ALA A 61 -15.70 0.30 -9.46
CA ALA A 61 -17.06 0.36 -8.89
C ALA A 61 -17.31 1.67 -8.12
N VAL A 62 -16.37 2.09 -7.27
CA VAL A 62 -16.45 3.35 -6.51
C VAL A 62 -16.55 4.56 -7.45
N CYS A 63 -15.84 4.54 -8.58
CA CYS A 63 -15.88 5.64 -9.53
C CYS A 63 -17.21 5.72 -10.31
N ILE A 64 -17.90 4.60 -10.53
CA ILE A 64 -19.19 4.54 -11.24
C ILE A 64 -20.36 4.94 -10.33
N LEU A 65 -20.24 4.71 -9.02
CA LEU A 65 -21.27 4.99 -8.02
C LEU A 65 -21.84 6.43 -8.10
N PRO A 66 -21.03 7.51 -8.12
CA PRO A 66 -21.56 8.87 -8.25
C PRO A 66 -22.23 9.13 -9.61
N SER A 67 -21.77 8.49 -10.70
CA SER A 67 -22.41 8.62 -12.01
C SER A 67 -23.83 8.05 -12.01
N ILE A 68 -24.05 6.92 -11.32
CA ILE A 68 -25.38 6.32 -11.18
C ILE A 68 -26.30 7.23 -10.34
N LEU A 69 -25.80 7.76 -9.22
CA LEU A 69 -26.57 8.64 -8.34
C LEU A 69 -27.03 9.93 -9.03
N VAL A 70 -26.18 10.53 -9.86
CA VAL A 70 -26.53 11.74 -10.64
C VAL A 70 -27.66 11.46 -11.62
N VAL A 71 -27.64 10.30 -12.29
CA VAL A 71 -28.67 9.92 -13.27
C VAL A 71 -30.00 9.58 -12.59
N SER A 72 -29.98 8.92 -11.44
CA SER A 72 -31.23 8.50 -10.76
C SER A 72 -31.87 9.61 -9.91
N ALA A 73 -31.08 10.49 -9.30
CA ALA A 73 -31.59 11.50 -8.36
C ALA A 73 -31.79 12.89 -9.01
N GLY A 74 -31.30 13.12 -10.24
CA GLY A 74 -31.45 14.40 -10.95
C GLY A 74 -30.70 15.58 -10.29
N VAL A 75 -29.87 15.32 -9.28
CA VAL A 75 -29.06 16.33 -8.60
C VAL A 75 -27.70 16.43 -9.28
N SER A 76 -27.39 17.58 -9.87
CA SER A 76 -26.04 17.85 -10.40
C SER A 76 -25.03 17.93 -9.25
N PHE A 77 -24.29 16.84 -9.05
CA PHE A 77 -23.15 16.82 -8.15
C PHE A 77 -21.96 17.55 -8.79
N TRP A 78 -21.45 18.59 -8.11
CA TRP A 78 -20.20 19.25 -8.50
C TRP A 78 -18.96 18.38 -8.20
N PHE A 79 -19.11 17.39 -7.29
CA PHE A 79 -18.13 16.35 -7.03
C PHE A 79 -18.44 15.11 -7.88
N GLY A 80 -17.73 14.94 -9.01
CA GLY A 80 -17.78 13.73 -9.82
C GLY A 80 -16.91 12.58 -9.26
N GLY A 81 -16.94 11.42 -9.94
CA GLY A 81 -16.12 10.25 -9.58
C GLY A 81 -14.62 10.54 -9.51
N THR A 82 -14.12 11.43 -10.38
CA THR A 82 -12.71 11.83 -10.39
C THR A 82 -12.31 12.63 -9.15
N SER A 83 -13.15 13.57 -8.71
CA SER A 83 -12.87 14.35 -7.49
C SER A 83 -12.88 13.48 -6.23
N VAL A 84 -13.77 12.47 -6.17
CA VAL A 84 -13.80 11.52 -5.05
C VAL A 84 -12.50 10.71 -5.01
N LEU A 85 -12.03 10.20 -6.14
CA LEU A 85 -10.76 9.46 -6.21
C LEU A 85 -9.56 10.31 -5.80
N ILE A 86 -9.50 11.57 -6.23
CA ILE A 86 -8.41 12.49 -5.87
C ILE A 86 -8.44 12.80 -4.38
N VAL A 87 -9.60 13.14 -3.82
CA VAL A 87 -9.73 13.48 -2.39
C VAL A 87 -9.33 12.31 -1.51
N VAL A 88 -9.80 11.10 -1.81
CA VAL A 88 -9.41 9.90 -1.07
C VAL A 88 -7.93 9.60 -1.24
N GLY A 89 -7.39 9.73 -2.45
CA GLY A 89 -5.96 9.50 -2.73
C GLY A 89 -5.05 10.45 -1.95
N VAL A 90 -5.34 11.76 -1.98
CA VAL A 90 -4.56 12.78 -1.25
C VAL A 90 -4.74 12.63 0.27
N ALA A 91 -5.94 12.32 0.75
CA ALA A 91 -6.17 12.09 2.18
C ALA A 91 -5.36 10.89 2.70
N LEU A 92 -5.31 9.80 1.94
CA LEU A 92 -4.50 8.62 2.28
C LEU A 92 -3.01 8.92 2.25
N ASP A 93 -2.52 9.61 1.22
CA ASP A 93 -1.10 10.00 1.11
C ASP A 93 -0.69 10.91 2.27
N THR A 94 -1.53 11.91 2.59
CA THR A 94 -1.31 12.79 3.74
C THR A 94 -1.28 12.02 5.06
N ALA A 95 -2.21 11.06 5.25
CA ALA A 95 -2.25 10.23 6.45
C ALA A 95 -1.00 9.36 6.60
N GLN A 96 -0.55 8.72 5.51
CA GLN A 96 0.67 7.92 5.49
C GLN A 96 1.93 8.75 5.79
N GLN A 97 2.01 9.96 5.23
CA GLN A 97 3.12 10.88 5.51
C GLN A 97 3.16 11.30 6.98
N ILE A 98 2.00 11.58 7.59
CA ILE A 98 1.91 11.91 9.03
C ILE A 98 2.33 10.70 9.87
N GLU A 99 1.85 9.49 9.55
CA GLU A 99 2.21 8.27 10.27
C GLU A 99 3.72 7.99 10.20
N ALA A 100 4.35 8.15 9.04
CA ALA A 100 5.80 7.98 8.88
C ALA A 100 6.60 8.97 9.75
N HIS A 101 6.17 10.23 9.85
CA HIS A 101 6.82 11.22 10.72
C HIS A 101 6.62 10.91 12.21
N LEU A 102 5.45 10.40 12.60
CA LEU A 102 5.17 9.99 13.98
C LEU A 102 6.00 8.77 14.39
N LEU A 103 6.16 7.78 13.51
CA LEU A 103 7.02 6.62 13.76
C LEU A 103 8.48 7.05 13.96
N ALA A 104 9.01 7.94 13.12
CA ALA A 104 10.37 8.48 13.28
C ALA A 104 10.55 9.19 14.64
N ARG A 105 9.57 10.00 15.04
CA ARG A 105 9.59 10.72 16.33
C ARG A 105 9.44 9.79 17.54
N SER A 106 8.67 8.71 17.40
CA SER A 106 8.47 7.71 18.45
C SER A 106 9.70 6.82 18.64
N TYR A 107 10.52 6.66 17.60
CA TYR A 107 11.83 6.00 17.66
C TYR A 107 12.87 6.82 18.47
N ASP A 108 12.88 8.15 18.35
CA ASP A 108 13.75 9.03 19.17
C ASP A 108 13.43 8.95 20.67
N GLY A 109 12.17 8.66 21.04
CA GLY A 109 11.74 8.53 22.44
C GLY A 109 12.26 7.26 23.14
N PHE A 110 12.51 6.18 22.37
CA PHE A 110 12.97 4.89 22.90
C PHE A 110 14.48 4.66 22.78
N LEU A 111 15.15 5.25 21.78
CA LEU A 111 16.59 5.04 21.51
C LEU A 111 17.42 6.33 21.38
N GLY A 112 16.83 7.52 21.52
CA GLY A 112 17.57 8.78 21.49
C GLY A 112 18.50 8.96 22.69
N PRO A 113 19.49 9.89 22.63
CA PRO A 113 20.50 10.13 23.68
C PRO A 113 19.93 10.56 25.06
N LYS A 114 18.60 10.68 25.18
CA LYS A 114 17.84 10.95 26.40
C LYS A 114 17.03 9.73 26.90
N GLY A 115 17.23 8.53 26.37
CA GLY A 115 16.64 7.31 26.92
C GLY A 115 17.17 6.99 28.33
N PRO A 116 16.42 6.25 29.17
CA PRO A 116 16.86 5.95 30.53
C PRO A 116 18.18 5.18 30.46
N LYS A 117 19.26 5.74 31.01
CA LYS A 117 20.54 5.04 31.13
C LYS A 117 20.34 3.84 32.06
N ILE A 118 20.06 2.67 31.49
CA ILE A 118 20.03 1.40 32.22
C ILE A 118 21.47 1.08 32.63
N LYS A 119 21.81 1.50 33.85
CA LYS A 119 23.12 1.25 34.47
C LYS A 119 23.19 -0.23 34.82
N GLY A 120 23.81 -1.02 33.94
CA GLY A 120 24.11 -2.42 34.17
C GLY A 120 24.94 -2.58 35.45
N ARG A 121 24.38 -3.23 36.46
CA ARG A 121 25.05 -3.57 37.71
C ARG A 121 26.03 -4.72 37.42
N ARG A 122 27.30 -4.37 37.20
CA ARG A 122 28.42 -5.34 37.22
C ARG A 122 28.43 -6.04 38.59
N ARG A 123 28.32 -7.36 38.59
CA ARG A 123 28.87 -8.25 39.61
C ARG A 123 29.99 -9.05 38.98
#